data_AF-A0A2H0XRW9-F1
#
_entry.id   AF-A0A2H0XRW9-F1
#
_cell.length_a   1.000
_cell.length_b   1.000
_cell.length_c   1.000
_cell.angle_alpha   90.00
_cell.angle_beta   90.00
_cell.angle_gamma   90.00
#
_symmetry.space_group_name_H-M   'P 1'
#
loop_
_entity.id
_entity.type
_entity.pdbx_description
1 polymer ?
#
loop_
_entity_poly.entity_id
_entity_poly.type
_entity_poly.pdbx_seq_one_letter_code
_entity_poly.pdbx_strand_id
1 'polypeptide(L)'
;MNSKTIIHADCRFFLGYIPCRFHKSEGAHCENCSHYDRIEEKILIIKLGAIGDVIRTTPLLEKLKVEHPKAAIWWLTLTPEILPPTVDRKLKFDLANTLYIENVDFDLLINLDKDPEA
;
A
#
# COMPACT_ATOMS: atom_id res chain seq x y z
N MET A 1 20.24 -29.09 9.61
CA MET A 1 20.36 -27.64 9.91
C MET A 1 19.00 -27.01 9.72
N ASN A 2 18.29 -26.66 10.80
CA ASN A 2 17.09 -25.82 10.70
C ASN A 2 17.55 -24.40 10.39
N SER A 3 17.60 -24.05 9.11
CA SER A 3 17.80 -22.66 8.69
C SER A 3 16.59 -21.86 9.15
N LYS A 4 16.77 -20.98 10.12
CA LYS A 4 15.72 -20.08 10.59
C LYS A 4 15.50 -19.04 9.50
N THR A 5 14.46 -19.20 8.70
CA THR A 5 14.12 -18.23 7.65
C THR A 5 13.76 -16.88 8.28
N ILE A 6 14.58 -15.86 8.03
CA ILE A 6 14.29 -14.48 8.41
C ILE A 6 13.28 -13.90 7.41
N ILE A 7 12.24 -13.24 7.92
CA ILE A 7 11.21 -12.55 7.12
C ILE A 7 10.97 -11.19 7.75
N HIS A 8 11.14 -10.12 6.97
CA HIS A 8 10.83 -8.75 7.39
C HIS A 8 9.40 -8.39 6.98
N ALA A 9 8.43 -8.68 7.84
CA ALA A 9 7.01 -8.40 7.60
C ALA A 9 6.69 -6.88 7.59
N ASP A 10 7.59 -6.06 8.13
CA ASP A 10 7.52 -4.60 8.15
C ASP A 10 8.16 -3.94 6.91
N CYS A 11 8.58 -4.73 5.91
CA CYS A 11 9.11 -4.22 4.66
C CYS A 11 7.99 -3.76 3.71
N ARG A 12 8.17 -2.61 3.05
CA ARG A 12 7.27 -2.05 2.02
C ARG A 12 6.89 -3.04 0.92
N PHE A 13 7.82 -3.93 0.58
CA PHE A 13 7.67 -4.93 -0.46
C PHE A 13 7.15 -6.28 0.04
N PHE A 14 6.86 -6.41 1.34
CA PHE A 14 6.27 -7.62 1.90
C PHE A 14 4.80 -7.77 1.49
N LEU A 15 4.47 -8.91 0.88
CA LEU A 15 3.11 -9.19 0.40
C LEU A 15 2.36 -10.20 1.27
N GLY A 16 3.04 -11.01 2.07
CA GLY A 16 2.43 -12.01 2.98
C GLY A 16 1.95 -13.31 2.32
N TYR A 17 1.47 -13.28 1.08
CA TYR A 17 0.97 -14.47 0.37
C TYR A 17 1.91 -14.98 -0.73
N ILE A 18 2.87 -14.17 -1.17
CA ILE A 18 3.90 -14.53 -2.15
C ILE A 18 5.22 -13.82 -1.84
N PRO A 19 6.37 -14.34 -2.33
CA PRO A 19 7.64 -13.61 -2.23
C PRO A 19 7.58 -12.26 -2.94
N CYS A 20 8.33 -11.28 -2.42
CA CYS A 20 8.41 -9.94 -2.99
C CYS A 20 9.07 -9.95 -4.38
N ARG A 21 8.92 -8.84 -5.11
CA ARG A 21 9.48 -8.71 -6.47
C ARG A 21 10.99 -8.96 -6.52
N PHE A 22 11.75 -8.46 -5.54
CA PHE A 22 13.20 -8.57 -5.49
C PHE A 22 13.68 -10.00 -5.22
N HIS A 23 12.91 -10.78 -4.45
CA HIS A 23 13.16 -12.21 -4.33
C HIS A 23 13.02 -12.91 -5.69
N LYS A 24 11.97 -12.57 -6.45
CA LYS A 24 11.69 -13.19 -7.76
C LYS A 24 12.65 -12.76 -8.86
N SER A 25 13.04 -11.48 -8.90
CA SER A 25 13.88 -10.94 -9.98
C SER A 25 15.37 -11.12 -9.73
N GLU A 26 15.82 -11.06 -8.48
CA GLU A 26 17.24 -10.99 -8.12
C GLU A 26 17.68 -12.10 -7.16
N GLY A 27 16.75 -12.95 -6.69
CA GLY A 27 17.06 -13.96 -5.67
C GLY A 27 17.33 -13.36 -4.29
N ALA A 28 16.85 -12.14 -4.03
CA ALA A 28 17.08 -11.48 -2.75
C ALA A 28 16.46 -12.27 -1.57
N HIS A 29 17.21 -12.41 -0.48
CA HIS A 29 16.76 -13.02 0.76
C HIS A 29 16.71 -11.96 1.87
N CYS A 30 15.68 -12.01 2.72
CA CYS A 30 15.42 -10.97 3.72
C CYS A 30 16.61 -10.69 4.65
N GLU A 31 17.35 -11.72 5.08
CA GLU A 31 18.48 -11.61 6.02
C GLU A 31 19.49 -10.51 5.68
N ASN A 32 19.82 -10.31 4.40
CA ASN A 32 20.76 -9.30 3.92
C ASN A 32 20.23 -8.56 2.69
N CYS A 33 18.91 -8.32 2.65
CA CYS A 33 18.27 -7.71 1.49
C CYS A 33 18.62 -6.21 1.39
N SER A 34 19.34 -5.81 0.32
CA SER A 34 19.63 -4.40 0.02
C SER A 34 18.39 -3.57 -0.30
N HIS A 35 17.26 -4.23 -0.60
CA HIS A 35 15.97 -3.60 -0.88
C HIS A 35 15.05 -3.53 0.34
N TYR A 36 15.53 -3.87 1.54
CA TYR A 36 14.73 -3.72 2.75
C TYR A 36 14.38 -2.24 2.96
N ASP A 37 13.09 -1.94 2.92
CA ASP A 37 12.56 -0.60 3.19
C ASP A 37 11.48 -0.72 4.25
N ARG A 38 11.83 -0.36 5.49
CA ARG A 38 10.93 -0.45 6.64
C ARG A 38 9.80 0.56 6.52
N ILE A 39 8.58 0.09 6.75
CA ILE A 39 7.39 0.92 6.93
C ILE A 39 7.29 1.31 8.41
N GLU A 40 7.02 2.58 8.68
CA GLU A 40 6.77 3.08 10.04
C GLU A 40 5.29 3.44 10.26
N GLU A 41 4.56 3.75 9.19
CA GLU A 41 3.16 4.17 9.24
C GLU A 41 2.37 3.55 8.07
N LYS A 42 1.07 3.33 8.23
CA LYS A 42 0.15 2.94 7.16
C LYS A 42 -0.92 3.99 6.99
N ILE A 43 -1.03 4.50 5.77
CA ILE A 43 -2.02 5.51 5.40
C ILE A 43 -2.99 4.90 4.41
N LEU A 44 -4.28 4.92 4.72
CA LEU A 44 -5.36 4.54 3.81
C LEU A 44 -6.01 5.78 3.20
N ILE A 45 -6.12 5.81 1.88
CA ILE A 45 -6.89 6.79 1.12
C ILE A 45 -8.11 6.09 0.50
N ILE A 46 -9.29 6.67 0.67
CA ILE A 46 -10.53 6.21 0.02
C ILE A 46 -10.96 7.28 -0.98
N LYS A 47 -11.06 6.89 -2.26
CA LYS A 47 -11.65 7.71 -3.33
C LYS A 47 -12.32 6.83 -4.38
N LEU A 48 -13.63 6.61 -4.24
CA LEU A 48 -14.50 5.79 -5.09
C LEU A 48 -15.12 6.56 -6.26
N GLY A 49 -15.06 7.90 -6.26
CA GLY A 49 -15.60 8.73 -7.34
C GLY A 49 -15.04 8.43 -8.74
N ALA A 50 -15.59 9.11 -9.75
CA ALA A 50 -15.21 8.91 -11.14
C ALA A 50 -13.68 9.05 -11.38
N ILE A 51 -13.17 8.34 -12.38
CA ILE A 51 -11.74 8.32 -12.77
C ILE A 51 -11.07 9.70 -12.76
N GLY A 52 -11.76 10.73 -13.27
CA GLY A 52 -11.24 12.10 -13.31
C GLY A 52 -11.05 12.72 -11.93
N ASP A 53 -11.88 12.37 -10.95
CA ASP A 53 -11.78 12.84 -9.58
C ASP A 53 -10.62 12.16 -8.85
N VAL A 54 -10.47 10.85 -9.04
CA VAL A 54 -9.33 10.10 -8.51
C VAL A 54 -8.01 10.71 -8.99
N ILE A 55 -7.88 10.96 -10.30
CA ILE A 55 -6.66 11.58 -10.87
C ILE A 55 -6.40 12.96 -10.25
N ARG A 56 -7.42 13.81 -10.08
CA ARG A 56 -7.25 15.16 -9.50
C ARG A 56 -6.83 15.13 -8.02
N THR A 57 -7.03 14.02 -7.32
CA THR A 57 -6.58 13.85 -5.93
C THR A 57 -5.16 13.29 -5.79
N THR A 58 -4.57 12.75 -6.86
CA THR A 58 -3.20 12.19 -6.83
C THR A 58 -2.09 13.16 -6.41
N PRO A 59 -2.17 14.49 -6.62
CA PRO A 59 -1.15 15.42 -6.08
C PRO A 59 -1.02 15.41 -4.55
N LEU A 60 -2.02 14.91 -3.82
CA LEU A 60 -1.95 14.70 -2.37
C LEU A 60 -0.77 13.79 -1.98
N LEU A 61 -0.42 12.83 -2.84
CA LEU A 61 0.68 11.89 -2.59
C LEU A 61 2.02 12.58 -2.40
N GLU A 62 2.29 13.67 -3.11
CA GLU A 62 3.55 14.41 -2.98
C GLU A 62 3.67 14.99 -1.57
N LYS A 63 2.59 15.58 -1.05
CA LYS A 63 2.55 16.14 0.28
C LYS A 63 2.65 15.07 1.36
N LEU A 64 1.88 13.98 1.22
CA LEU A 64 1.91 12.85 2.16
C LEU A 64 3.29 12.20 2.24
N LYS A 65 4.02 12.10 1.13
CA LYS A 65 5.38 11.56 1.13
C LYS A 65 6.41 12.47 1.79
N VAL A 66 6.19 13.78 1.76
CA VAL A 66 7.05 14.74 2.47
C VAL A 66 6.78 14.69 3.97
N GLU A 67 5.52 14.57 4.38
CA GLU A 67 5.12 14.56 5.80
C GLU A 67 5.32 13.19 6.45
N HIS A 68 5.11 12.12 5.70
CA HIS A 68 5.21 10.73 6.14
C HIS A 68 6.14 9.93 5.21
N PRO A 69 7.46 10.22 5.21
CA PRO A 69 8.41 9.66 4.25
C PRO A 69 8.57 8.13 4.34
N LYS A 70 8.18 7.53 5.48
CA LYS A 70 8.23 6.09 5.73
C LYS A 70 6.85 5.43 5.76
N ALA A 71 5.79 6.15 5.42
CA ALA A 71 4.46 5.57 5.32
C ALA A 71 4.31 4.64 4.11
N ALA A 72 3.55 3.56 4.29
CA ALA A 72 2.96 2.80 3.20
C ALA A 72 1.61 3.41 2.84
N ILE A 73 1.46 3.83 1.58
CA ILE A 73 0.22 4.43 1.08
C ILE A 73 -0.62 3.34 0.42
N TRP A 74 -1.81 3.14 0.96
CA TRP A 74 -2.84 2.25 0.49
C TRP A 74 -3.98 3.09 -0.07
N TRP A 75 -4.54 2.71 -1.21
CA TRP A 75 -5.61 3.47 -1.85
C TRP A 75 -6.70 2.56 -2.38
N LEU A 76 -7.91 2.72 -1.83
CA LEU A 76 -9.14 2.05 -2.26
C LEU A 76 -9.91 2.92 -3.27
N THR A 77 -10.19 2.38 -4.45
CA THR A 77 -10.92 3.07 -5.51
C THR A 77 -11.60 2.08 -6.46
N LEU A 78 -12.55 2.53 -7.27
CA LEU A 78 -13.12 1.71 -8.35
C LEU A 78 -12.16 1.52 -9.55
N THR A 79 -11.16 2.40 -9.71
CA THR A 79 -10.22 2.41 -10.87
C THR A 79 -8.74 2.34 -10.44
N PRO A 80 -8.31 1.27 -9.74
CA PRO A 80 -6.95 1.20 -9.18
C PRO A 80 -5.84 1.27 -10.25
N GLU A 81 -6.13 0.88 -11.49
CA GLU A 81 -5.22 0.89 -12.62
C GLU A 81 -4.69 2.28 -12.98
N ILE A 82 -5.44 3.36 -12.66
CA ILE A 82 -5.01 4.73 -12.97
C ILE A 82 -4.09 5.32 -11.91
N LEU A 83 -3.99 4.68 -10.74
CA LEU A 83 -3.19 5.19 -9.64
C LEU A 83 -1.70 5.13 -10.02
N PRO A 84 -0.90 6.13 -9.64
CA PRO A 84 0.51 6.17 -9.97
C PRO A 84 1.28 5.04 -9.26
N PRO A 85 2.46 4.63 -9.77
CA PRO A 85 3.32 3.61 -9.13
C PRO A 85 3.79 3.98 -7.73
N THR A 86 3.62 5.24 -7.33
CA THR A 86 3.96 5.77 -6.01
C THR A 86 3.05 5.30 -4.90
N VAL A 87 1.89 4.71 -5.23
CA VAL A 87 0.97 4.05 -4.28
C VAL A 87 1.45 2.61 -4.05
N ASP A 88 1.65 2.23 -2.78
CA ASP A 88 2.21 0.92 -2.41
C ASP A 88 1.20 -0.22 -2.55
N ARG A 89 -0.08 0.03 -2.22
CA ARG A 89 -1.18 -0.93 -2.37
C ARG A 89 -2.36 -0.25 -3.04
N LYS A 90 -2.62 -0.64 -4.29
CA LYS A 90 -3.75 -0.17 -5.09
C LYS A 90 -4.86 -1.21 -4.95
N LEU A 91 -5.97 -0.83 -4.32
CA LEU A 91 -7.05 -1.74 -3.99
C LEU A 91 -8.30 -1.37 -4.80
N LYS A 92 -8.92 -2.38 -5.40
CA LYS A 92 -10.24 -2.21 -6.02
C LYS A 92 -11.29 -2.20 -4.91
N PHE A 93 -12.25 -1.28 -4.99
CA PHE A 93 -13.41 -1.33 -4.12
C PHE A 93 -14.28 -2.55 -4.46
N ASP A 94 -14.15 -3.58 -3.64
CA ASP A 94 -14.89 -4.83 -3.67
C ASP A 94 -14.90 -5.43 -2.26
N LEU A 95 -15.76 -6.41 -2.02
CA LEU A 95 -15.93 -7.02 -0.70
C LEU A 95 -14.62 -7.58 -0.12
N ALA A 96 -13.77 -8.18 -0.96
CA ALA A 96 -12.54 -8.81 -0.52
C ALA A 96 -11.55 -7.77 0.03
N ASN A 97 -11.36 -6.67 -0.70
CA ASN A 97 -10.48 -5.59 -0.28
C ASN A 97 -11.08 -4.78 0.89
N THR A 98 -12.40 -4.61 0.95
CA THR A 98 -13.07 -3.96 2.09
C THR A 98 -12.85 -4.75 3.38
N LEU A 99 -13.11 -6.07 3.37
CA LEU A 99 -12.83 -6.93 4.53
C LEU A 99 -11.34 -6.95 4.88
N TYR A 100 -10.47 -6.86 3.88
CA TYR A 100 -9.02 -6.82 4.11
C TYR A 100 -8.60 -5.56 4.85
N ILE A 101 -9.01 -4.37 4.40
CA ILE A 101 -8.63 -3.11 5.06
C ILE A 101 -9.30 -2.94 6.43
N GLU A 102 -10.47 -3.52 6.67
CA GLU A 102 -11.10 -3.54 8.00
C GLU A 102 -10.27 -4.31 9.05
N ASN A 103 -9.38 -5.20 8.61
CA ASN A 103 -8.52 -6.01 9.48
C ASN A 103 -7.06 -5.51 9.49
N VAL A 104 -6.82 -4.27 9.05
CA VAL A 104 -5.50 -3.63 9.08
C VAL A 104 -5.58 -2.38 9.97
N ASP A 105 -4.69 -2.30 10.94
CA ASP A 105 -4.49 -1.06 11.70
C ASP A 105 -3.80 -0.02 10.81
N PHE A 106 -4.50 1.09 10.58
CA PHE A 106 -3.98 2.27 9.88
C PHE A 106 -3.73 3.40 10.87
N ASP A 107 -2.59 4.06 10.71
CA ASP A 107 -2.21 5.22 11.51
C ASP A 107 -2.96 6.49 11.05
N LEU A 108 -3.33 6.54 9.78
CA LEU A 108 -4.11 7.62 9.18
C LEU A 108 -5.07 7.09 8.11
N LEU A 109 -6.32 7.54 8.17
CA LEU A 109 -7.34 7.28 7.16
C LEU A 109 -7.86 8.61 6.59
N ILE A 110 -7.86 8.72 5.26
CA ILE A 110 -8.30 9.90 4.53
C ILE A 110 -9.43 9.48 3.58
N ASN A 111 -10.67 9.83 3.92
CA ASN A 111 -11.81 9.71 3.02
C ASN A 111 -11.94 11.00 2.19
N LEU A 112 -11.86 10.88 0.87
CA LEU A 112 -11.95 11.98 -0.09
C LEU A 112 -13.29 12.01 -0.85
N ASP A 113 -14.24 11.18 -0.44
CA ASP A 113 -15.62 11.19 -0.89
C ASP A 113 -16.56 11.78 0.16
N LYS A 114 -17.75 12.12 -0.29
CA LYS A 114 -18.87 12.54 0.57
C LYS A 114 -20.08 11.61 0.42
N ASP A 115 -19.97 10.65 -0.49
CA ASP A 115 -21.03 9.72 -0.83
C ASP A 115 -21.14 8.62 0.23
N PRO A 116 -22.35 8.12 0.56
CA PRO A 116 -22.54 7.14 1.64
C PRO A 116 -21.83 5.79 1.45
N GLU A 117 -21.42 5.49 0.23
CA GLU A 117 -20.73 4.25 -0.13
C GLU A 117 -19.24 4.23 0.25
N ALA A 118 -18.68 5.36 0.68
CA ALA A 118 -17.25 5.57 0.94
C ALA A 118 -16.91 5.80 2.42
#